data_AF-A0A0Q6BIA6-F1
#
_entry.id   AF-A0A0Q6BIA6-F1
#
_cell.length_a   1.000
_cell.length_b   1.000
_cell.length_c   1.000
_cell.angle_alpha   90.00
_cell.angle_beta   90.00
_cell.angle_gamma   90.00
#
_symmetry.space_group_name_H-M   'P 1'
#
loop_
_entity.id
_entity.type
_entity.pdbx_description
1 polymer ?
#
loop_
_entity_poly.entity_id
_entity_poly.type
_entity_poly.pdbx_seq_one_letter_code
_entity_poly.pdbx_strand_id
1 'polypeptide(L)'
;MHPLVQWERLLGHDEPRGGTSDVGYLDPQVLAALAPLLGRATTTPGDALAAYWVGGTGQVLTGRSASIDRYDYVLAQTDTAELAEPGWGLRLGLRIDDPPQLLWPEDHAWVLATEIDWDSTIVAGPRELVDAILTDSRFEAYPVDEDSDLSWNGDTINRRTNLGPT
;
A
#
# COMPACT_ATOMS: atom_id res chain seq x y z
N MET A 1 12.01 -13.94 4.31
CA MET A 1 12.81 -12.81 3.76
C MET A 1 12.75 -11.69 4.82
N HIS A 2 13.53 -10.61 4.74
CA HIS A 2 13.52 -9.55 5.77
C HIS A 2 12.61 -8.41 5.30
N PRO A 3 11.85 -7.73 6.17
CA PRO A 3 10.96 -6.59 5.85
C PRO A 3 11.60 -5.43 5.08
N LEU A 4 12.92 -5.43 4.93
CA LEU A 4 13.72 -4.34 4.34
C LEU A 4 14.58 -4.85 3.16
N VAL A 5 14.32 -6.07 2.65
CA VAL A 5 15.08 -6.63 1.53
C VAL A 5 14.60 -6.00 0.23
N GLN A 6 15.44 -5.12 -0.30
CA GLN A 6 15.34 -4.61 -1.67
C GLN A 6 16.23 -5.48 -2.58
N TRP A 7 15.63 -6.39 -3.34
CA TRP A 7 16.33 -7.37 -4.19
C TRP A 7 17.30 -6.74 -5.21
N GLU A 8 17.03 -5.53 -5.67
CA GLU A 8 17.89 -4.75 -6.59
C GLU A 8 19.29 -4.44 -6.00
N ARG A 9 19.45 -4.44 -4.65
CA ARG A 9 20.77 -4.24 -4.01
C ARG A 9 21.73 -5.40 -4.20
N LEU A 10 21.25 -6.64 -4.40
CA LEU A 10 22.12 -7.77 -4.70
C LEU A 10 22.72 -7.70 -6.11
N LEU A 11 22.11 -6.91 -7.00
CA LEU A 11 22.50 -6.77 -8.40
C LEU A 11 23.28 -5.48 -8.70
N GLY A 12 23.39 -4.56 -7.74
CA GLY A 12 24.27 -3.39 -7.82
C GLY A 12 23.75 -2.27 -8.73
N HIS A 13 22.44 -2.11 -8.85
CA HIS A 13 21.81 -1.05 -9.62
C HIS A 13 21.41 0.14 -8.73
N ASP A 14 21.66 1.37 -9.22
CA ASP A 14 21.36 2.63 -8.53
C ASP A 14 19.98 3.21 -8.94
N GLU A 15 19.30 2.63 -9.93
CA GLU A 15 17.90 2.93 -10.33
C GLU A 15 17.21 1.62 -10.76
N PRO A 16 15.89 1.44 -10.53
CA PRO A 16 15.17 0.23 -10.90
C PRO A 16 15.21 0.05 -12.43
N ARG A 17 15.92 -0.97 -12.90
CA ARG A 17 15.91 -1.36 -14.31
C ARG A 17 14.92 -2.49 -14.52
N GLY A 18 13.63 -2.16 -14.46
CA GLY A 18 12.55 -2.97 -15.02
C GLY A 18 12.32 -4.35 -14.39
N GLY A 19 11.17 -4.47 -13.71
CA GLY A 19 10.34 -5.68 -13.82
C GLY A 19 10.44 -6.73 -12.72
N THR A 20 10.62 -6.38 -11.45
CA THR A 20 10.35 -7.33 -10.36
C THR A 20 9.49 -6.79 -9.20
N SER A 21 9.41 -5.48 -9.00
CA SER A 21 8.45 -4.85 -8.08
C SER A 21 7.80 -3.65 -8.77
N ASP A 22 6.47 -3.64 -8.84
CA ASP A 22 5.72 -2.48 -9.33
C ASP A 22 5.65 -1.45 -8.18
N VAL A 23 6.69 -0.61 -8.08
CA VAL A 23 6.75 0.49 -7.11
C VAL A 23 5.51 1.37 -7.23
N GLY A 24 4.88 1.70 -6.09
CA GLY A 24 3.66 2.49 -6.05
C GLY A 24 2.40 1.75 -6.51
N TYR A 25 2.47 0.44 -6.69
CA TYR A 25 1.36 -0.39 -7.15
C TYR A 25 1.01 -1.48 -6.13
N LEU A 26 -0.28 -1.66 -5.94
CA LEU A 26 -0.90 -2.73 -5.19
C LEU A 26 -1.74 -3.51 -6.18
N ASP A 27 -1.38 -4.78 -6.41
CA ASP A 27 -2.12 -5.67 -7.29
C ASP A 27 -3.59 -5.78 -6.81
N PRO A 28 -4.59 -5.52 -7.69
CA PRO A 28 -6.00 -5.66 -7.38
C PRO A 28 -6.37 -7.04 -6.81
N GLN A 29 -5.66 -8.10 -7.17
CA GLN A 29 -5.84 -9.44 -6.60
C GLN A 29 -5.40 -9.50 -5.14
N VAL A 30 -4.32 -8.80 -4.78
CA VAL A 30 -3.85 -8.70 -3.39
C VAL A 30 -4.83 -7.88 -2.56
N LEU A 31 -5.31 -6.76 -3.10
CA LEU A 31 -6.38 -5.96 -2.45
C LEU A 31 -7.65 -6.80 -2.24
N ALA A 32 -8.07 -7.54 -3.26
CA ALA A 32 -9.22 -8.44 -3.17
C ALA A 32 -9.02 -9.54 -2.11
N ALA A 33 -7.80 -10.06 -1.98
CA ALA A 33 -7.45 -11.05 -0.96
C ALA A 33 -7.44 -10.46 0.46
N LEU A 34 -7.06 -9.17 0.63
CA LEU A 34 -7.04 -8.43 1.90
C LEU A 34 -8.44 -8.03 2.36
N ALA A 35 -9.34 -7.68 1.43
CA ALA A 35 -10.64 -7.11 1.75
C ALA A 35 -11.48 -7.91 2.78
N PRO A 36 -11.53 -9.25 2.75
CA PRO A 36 -12.22 -10.03 3.80
C PRO A 36 -11.57 -9.92 5.18
N LEU A 37 -10.26 -9.71 5.28
CA LEU A 37 -9.56 -9.49 6.55
C LEU A 37 -9.89 -8.09 7.08
N LEU A 38 -9.83 -7.08 6.21
CA LEU A 38 -10.19 -5.70 6.53
C LEU A 38 -11.65 -5.60 7.01
N GLY A 39 -12.58 -6.29 6.34
CA GLY A 39 -14.00 -6.32 6.71
C GLY A 39 -14.30 -6.95 8.06
N ARG A 40 -13.46 -7.88 8.54
CA ARG A 40 -13.59 -8.45 9.90
C ARG A 40 -13.04 -7.53 10.98
N ALA A 41 -12.15 -6.61 10.62
CA ALA A 41 -11.44 -5.72 11.54
C ALA A 41 -12.14 -4.37 11.75
N THR A 42 -13.32 -4.17 11.17
CA THR A 42 -14.11 -2.93 11.30
C THR A 42 -15.57 -3.23 11.67
N THR A 43 -16.20 -2.28 12.35
CA THR A 43 -17.64 -2.26 12.62
C THR A 43 -18.45 -1.62 11.49
N THR A 44 -17.79 -0.98 10.52
CA THR A 44 -18.40 -0.31 9.35
C THR A 44 -17.89 -0.89 8.01
N PRO A 45 -18.02 -2.20 7.75
CA PRO A 45 -17.48 -2.81 6.52
C PRO A 45 -18.17 -2.35 5.23
N GLY A 46 -19.34 -1.71 5.35
CA GLY A 46 -20.14 -1.12 4.27
C GLY A 46 -19.88 0.37 4.01
N ASP A 47 -18.93 0.98 4.74
CA ASP A 47 -18.63 2.40 4.62
C ASP A 47 -17.12 2.63 4.73
N ALA A 48 -16.47 2.73 3.58
CA ALA A 48 -15.05 3.00 3.46
C ALA A 48 -14.78 4.09 2.41
N LEU A 49 -13.64 4.76 2.58
CA LEU A 49 -13.15 5.79 1.69
C LEU A 49 -11.81 5.37 1.11
N ALA A 50 -11.72 5.43 -0.20
CA ALA A 50 -10.49 5.29 -0.97
C ALA A 50 -10.05 6.67 -1.46
N ALA A 51 -8.79 7.03 -1.21
CA ALA A 51 -8.23 8.33 -1.56
C ALA A 51 -7.21 8.21 -2.70
N TYR A 52 -7.42 9.06 -3.71
CA TYR A 52 -6.59 9.14 -4.90
C TYR A 52 -5.89 10.48 -4.96
N TRP A 53 -4.56 10.47 -5.00
CA TRP A 53 -3.78 11.71 -4.95
C TRP A 53 -4.01 12.57 -6.20
N VAL A 54 -4.32 13.85 -6.01
CA VAL A 54 -4.59 14.82 -7.09
C VAL A 54 -3.35 15.08 -7.95
N GLY A 55 -2.13 14.80 -7.47
CA GLY A 55 -0.93 14.88 -8.30
C GLY A 55 -0.72 13.69 -9.24
N GLY A 56 -1.50 12.62 -9.09
CA GLY A 56 -1.43 11.40 -9.89
C GLY A 56 -2.81 10.98 -10.40
N THR A 57 -3.26 9.81 -9.98
CA THR A 57 -4.45 9.13 -10.51
C THR A 57 -5.76 9.84 -10.13
N GLY A 58 -5.73 10.72 -9.12
CA GLY A 58 -6.86 11.57 -8.74
C GLY A 58 -7.18 12.69 -9.74
N GLN A 59 -6.28 13.03 -10.68
CA GLN A 59 -6.52 14.11 -11.67
C GLN A 59 -7.72 13.87 -12.58
N VAL A 60 -8.05 12.61 -12.82
CA VAL A 60 -9.16 12.21 -13.70
C VAL A 60 -10.45 11.98 -12.93
N LEU A 61 -10.39 11.99 -11.60
CA LEU A 61 -11.55 11.78 -10.74
C LEU A 61 -12.18 13.13 -10.38
N THR A 62 -13.50 13.11 -10.21
CA THR A 62 -14.26 14.25 -9.68
C THR A 62 -15.07 13.77 -8.49
N GLY A 63 -15.11 14.55 -7.40
CA GLY A 63 -15.76 14.11 -6.18
C GLY A 63 -15.43 14.99 -4.98
N ARG A 64 -15.78 14.49 -3.79
CA ARG A 64 -15.33 15.08 -2.52
C ARG A 64 -13.81 15.01 -2.46
N SER A 65 -13.18 16.03 -1.90
CA SER A 65 -11.73 16.06 -1.68
C SER A 65 -11.39 16.25 -0.21
N ALA A 66 -10.19 15.82 0.16
CA ALA A 66 -9.61 16.04 1.47
C ALA A 66 -8.11 16.29 1.35
N SER A 67 -7.58 17.16 2.21
CA SER A 67 -6.13 17.37 2.38
C SER A 67 -5.67 16.51 3.56
N ILE A 68 -4.72 15.62 3.32
CA ILE A 68 -4.12 14.73 4.32
C ILE A 68 -2.61 14.96 4.27
N ASP A 69 -2.06 15.43 5.41
CA ASP A 69 -0.68 15.93 5.50
C ASP A 69 -0.37 16.96 4.39
N ARG A 70 0.60 16.70 3.51
CA ARG A 70 1.02 17.61 2.43
C ARG A 70 0.30 17.39 1.10
N TYR A 71 -0.65 16.46 1.03
CA TYR A 71 -1.25 16.01 -0.21
C TYR A 71 -2.77 16.21 -0.24
N ASP A 72 -3.26 16.61 -1.40
CA ASP A 72 -4.70 16.69 -1.69
C ASP A 72 -5.17 15.42 -2.40
N TYR A 73 -6.30 14.88 -1.97
CA TYR A 73 -6.89 13.66 -2.52
C TYR A 73 -8.32 13.88 -3.00
N VAL A 74 -8.71 13.15 -4.04
CA VAL A 74 -10.11 12.90 -4.38
C VAL A 74 -10.55 11.61 -3.69
N LEU A 75 -11.71 11.64 -3.06
CA LEU A 75 -12.26 10.52 -2.31
C LEU A 75 -13.34 9.79 -3.10
N ALA A 76 -13.22 8.47 -3.16
CA ALA A 76 -14.25 7.56 -3.64
C ALA A 76 -14.84 6.79 -2.46
N GLN A 77 -16.17 6.71 -2.39
CA GLN A 77 -16.83 5.79 -1.45
C GLN A 77 -16.76 4.37 -2.00
N THR A 78 -16.59 3.40 -1.10
CA THR A 78 -16.60 1.97 -1.40
C THR A 78 -16.96 1.17 -0.15
N ASP A 79 -16.95 -0.15 -0.27
CA ASP A 79 -17.08 -1.09 0.83
C ASP A 79 -16.16 -2.30 0.67
N THR A 80 -16.03 -3.10 1.73
CA THR A 80 -15.13 -4.26 1.72
C THR A 80 -15.59 -5.39 0.79
N ALA A 81 -16.85 -5.43 0.38
CA ALA A 81 -17.33 -6.40 -0.60
C ALA A 81 -16.97 -5.96 -2.03
N GLU A 82 -17.07 -4.68 -2.34
CA GLU A 82 -16.60 -4.10 -3.60
C GLU A 82 -15.08 -4.25 -3.76
N LEU A 83 -14.32 -4.00 -2.70
CA LEU A 83 -12.86 -4.18 -2.69
C LEU A 83 -12.44 -5.64 -2.90
N ALA A 84 -13.30 -6.61 -2.55
CA ALA A 84 -13.07 -8.03 -2.79
C ALA A 84 -13.21 -8.43 -4.27
N GLU A 85 -13.72 -7.54 -5.12
CA GLU A 85 -13.87 -7.76 -6.55
C GLU A 85 -12.75 -7.03 -7.32
N PRO A 86 -11.82 -7.77 -7.97
CA PRO A 86 -10.81 -7.16 -8.81
C PRO A 86 -11.43 -6.25 -9.89
N GLY A 87 -10.77 -5.14 -10.22
CA GLY A 87 -11.26 -4.21 -11.22
C GLY A 87 -12.29 -3.18 -10.71
N TRP A 88 -12.42 -3.01 -9.39
CA TRP A 88 -13.33 -2.02 -8.82
C TRP A 88 -12.95 -0.57 -9.22
N GLY A 89 -11.66 -0.29 -9.46
CA GLY A 89 -11.17 1.01 -9.95
C GLY A 89 -11.77 1.41 -11.31
N LEU A 90 -11.95 0.46 -12.23
CA LEU A 90 -12.65 0.70 -13.50
C LEU A 90 -14.09 1.21 -13.30
N ARG A 91 -14.77 0.82 -12.21
CA ARG A 91 -16.13 1.29 -11.89
C ARG A 91 -16.16 2.78 -11.51
N LEU A 92 -15.04 3.31 -11.02
CA LEU A 92 -14.86 4.74 -10.76
C LEU A 92 -14.56 5.55 -12.04
N GLY A 93 -14.42 4.88 -13.19
CA GLY A 93 -14.05 5.52 -14.46
C GLY A 93 -12.54 5.71 -14.62
N LEU A 94 -11.72 5.09 -13.78
CA LEU A 94 -10.27 5.05 -13.97
C LEU A 94 -9.95 4.25 -15.24
N ARG A 95 -9.03 4.76 -16.06
CA ARG A 95 -8.64 4.12 -17.34
C ARG A 95 -7.75 2.90 -17.15
N ILE A 96 -7.23 2.74 -15.95
CA ILE A 96 -6.30 1.71 -15.48
C ILE A 96 -6.70 1.37 -14.04
N ASP A 97 -6.48 0.13 -13.60
CA ASP A 97 -6.76 -0.34 -12.22
C ASP A 97 -5.68 0.15 -11.26
N ASP A 98 -5.52 1.48 -11.18
CA ASP A 98 -4.62 2.05 -10.18
C ASP A 98 -5.23 1.88 -8.79
N PRO A 99 -4.46 1.34 -7.83
CA PRO A 99 -4.91 1.23 -6.47
C PRO A 99 -5.08 2.62 -5.84
N PRO A 100 -5.92 2.75 -4.80
CA PRO A 100 -5.93 3.95 -3.99
C PRO A 100 -4.61 4.09 -3.23
N GLN A 101 -4.15 5.33 -3.02
CA GLN A 101 -2.97 5.59 -2.19
C GLN A 101 -3.29 5.44 -0.71
N LEU A 102 -4.53 5.73 -0.30
CA LEU A 102 -4.99 5.53 1.07
C LEU A 102 -6.39 4.90 1.06
N LEU A 103 -6.68 4.06 2.05
CA LEU A 103 -7.98 3.44 2.23
C LEU A 103 -8.26 3.27 3.73
N TRP A 104 -9.47 3.63 4.18
CA TRP A 104 -9.90 3.47 5.57
C TRP A 104 -11.42 3.32 5.69
N PRO A 105 -11.95 2.63 6.73
CA PRO A 105 -13.37 2.57 7.04
C PRO A 105 -13.81 3.80 7.85
N GLU A 106 -15.11 4.10 7.88
CA GLU A 106 -15.67 5.24 8.63
C GLU A 106 -15.32 5.19 10.14
N ASP A 107 -15.25 4.00 10.74
CA ASP A 107 -14.84 3.85 12.15
C ASP A 107 -13.32 3.97 12.40
N HIS A 108 -12.53 4.20 11.35
CA HIS A 108 -11.07 4.34 11.38
C HIS A 108 -10.34 3.19 12.08
N ALA A 109 -10.93 1.98 12.11
CA ALA A 109 -10.33 0.84 12.79
C ALA A 109 -8.99 0.41 12.16
N TRP A 110 -8.80 0.65 10.86
CA TRP A 110 -7.58 0.35 10.12
C TRP A 110 -7.32 1.39 9.03
N VAL A 111 -6.09 1.42 8.54
CA VAL A 111 -5.70 2.17 7.34
C VAL A 111 -4.78 1.31 6.48
N LEU A 112 -5.00 1.36 5.17
CA LEU A 112 -4.10 0.82 4.16
C LEU A 112 -3.48 2.00 3.40
N ALA A 113 -2.16 1.98 3.25
CA ALA A 113 -1.41 2.99 2.53
C ALA A 113 -0.49 2.34 1.49
N THR A 114 -0.65 2.77 0.24
CA THR A 114 0.26 2.42 -0.86
C THR A 114 1.01 3.68 -1.23
N GLU A 115 2.29 3.72 -0.88
CA GLU A 115 3.14 4.88 -1.11
C GLU A 115 3.77 4.78 -2.52
N ILE A 116 3.80 5.89 -3.25
CA ILE A 116 4.17 5.96 -4.67
C ILE A 116 5.65 5.65 -4.95
N ASP A 117 6.51 5.79 -3.95
CA ASP A 117 7.94 5.54 -3.95
C ASP A 117 8.30 4.21 -3.25
N TRP A 118 7.32 3.49 -2.68
CA TRP A 118 7.54 2.20 -2.00
C TRP A 118 7.11 1.02 -2.86
N ASP A 119 7.83 -0.09 -2.73
CA ASP A 119 7.48 -1.39 -3.31
C ASP A 119 6.55 -2.22 -2.39
N SER A 120 6.01 -1.57 -1.35
CA SER A 120 5.30 -2.21 -0.25
C SER A 120 4.05 -1.41 0.12
N THR A 121 2.98 -2.12 0.48
CA THR A 121 1.77 -1.54 1.07
C THR A 121 1.82 -1.69 2.59
N ILE A 122 1.54 -0.62 3.32
CA ILE A 122 1.38 -0.66 4.77
C ILE A 122 -0.09 -0.90 5.11
N VAL A 123 -0.33 -1.83 6.04
CA VAL A 123 -1.63 -1.98 6.70
C VAL A 123 -1.41 -1.78 8.19
N ALA A 124 -2.06 -0.76 8.75
CA ALA A 124 -2.09 -0.50 10.18
C ALA A 124 -3.51 -0.72 10.71
N GLY A 125 -3.64 -1.30 11.90
CA GLY A 125 -4.93 -1.62 12.49
C GLY A 125 -4.80 -2.46 13.76
N PRO A 126 -5.88 -3.11 14.21
CA PRO A 126 -5.87 -3.90 15.43
C PRO A 126 -4.93 -5.09 15.28
N ARG A 127 -4.38 -5.55 16.41
CA ARG A 127 -3.42 -6.67 16.39
C ARG A 127 -3.96 -7.93 15.74
N GLU A 128 -5.26 -8.19 15.89
CA GLU A 128 -5.95 -9.32 15.23
C GLU A 128 -5.89 -9.23 13.69
N LEU A 129 -6.00 -8.03 13.11
CA LEU A 129 -5.85 -7.82 11.67
C LEU A 129 -4.40 -8.08 11.24
N VAL A 130 -3.44 -7.50 11.96
CA VAL A 130 -2.01 -7.66 11.67
C VAL A 130 -1.60 -9.13 11.73
N ASP A 131 -1.99 -9.84 12.80
CA ASP A 131 -1.70 -11.26 12.97
C ASP A 131 -2.36 -12.11 11.86
N ALA A 132 -3.58 -11.76 11.43
CA ALA A 132 -4.26 -12.45 10.33
C ALA A 132 -3.53 -12.27 9.00
N ILE A 133 -3.00 -11.07 8.72
CA ILE A 133 -2.21 -10.82 7.50
C ILE A 133 -0.88 -11.58 7.56
N LEU A 134 -0.16 -11.52 8.69
CA LEU A 134 1.15 -12.18 8.85
C LEU A 134 1.08 -13.71 8.78
N THR A 135 -0.06 -14.29 9.10
CA THR A 135 -0.26 -15.75 9.09
C THR A 135 -0.87 -16.30 7.80
N ASP A 136 -1.37 -15.43 6.92
CA ASP A 136 -1.96 -15.81 5.65
C ASP A 136 -0.88 -15.95 4.56
N SER A 137 -0.68 -17.18 4.09
CA SER A 137 0.36 -17.52 3.11
C SER A 137 0.16 -16.89 1.72
N ARG A 138 -0.97 -16.22 1.48
CA ARG A 138 -1.20 -15.45 0.25
C ARG A 138 -0.42 -14.14 0.23
N PHE A 139 -0.02 -13.64 1.40
CA PHE A 139 0.72 -12.39 1.52
C PHE A 139 2.16 -12.66 1.89
N GLU A 140 3.05 -11.90 1.27
CA GLU A 140 4.37 -11.72 1.81
C GLU A 140 4.37 -10.50 2.74
N ALA A 141 4.21 -10.76 4.04
CA ALA A 141 4.04 -9.71 5.03
C ALA A 141 5.05 -9.83 6.16
N TYR A 142 5.49 -8.68 6.65
CA TYR A 142 6.43 -8.57 7.76
C TYR A 142 5.94 -7.49 8.73
N PRO A 143 6.11 -7.70 10.04
CA PRO A 143 5.78 -6.65 11.01
C PRO A 143 6.76 -5.49 10.84
N VAL A 144 6.23 -4.28 10.92
CA VAL A 144 6.99 -3.03 10.95
C VAL A 144 6.53 -2.24 12.17
N ASP A 145 7.48 -1.71 12.93
CA ASP A 145 7.21 -0.78 14.03
C ASP A 145 7.05 0.64 13.48
N GLU A 146 6.39 1.55 14.22
CA GLU A 146 6.17 2.95 13.84
C GLU A 146 7.48 3.71 13.54
N ASP A 147 8.57 3.35 14.23
CA ASP A 147 9.91 3.90 14.03
C ASP A 147 10.70 3.20 12.90
N SER A 148 10.10 2.25 12.19
CA SER A 148 10.77 1.56 11.08
C SER A 148 10.98 2.55 9.94
N ASP A 149 12.25 2.80 9.61
CA ASP A 149 12.60 3.60 8.43
C ASP A 149 12.33 2.79 7.17
N LEU A 150 11.17 3.03 6.56
CA LEU A 150 10.75 2.42 5.30
C LEU A 150 11.19 3.26 4.09
N SER A 151 11.94 4.33 4.30
CA SER A 151 12.53 5.11 3.22
C SER A 151 13.69 4.36 2.56
N TRP A 152 14.08 4.82 1.36
CA TRP A 152 15.27 4.35 0.63
C TRP A 152 16.57 4.32 1.46
N ASN A 153 16.66 5.08 2.56
CA ASN A 153 17.83 5.12 3.45
C ASN A 153 17.77 4.18 4.68
N GLY A 154 16.64 3.49 4.91
CA GLY A 154 16.38 2.71 6.13
C GLY A 154 17.10 1.36 6.24
N ASP A 155 17.72 0.88 5.17
CA ASP A 155 18.47 -0.38 5.18
C ASP A 155 19.85 -0.21 5.85
N THR A 156 19.92 -0.62 7.12
CA THR A 156 21.17 -0.66 7.90
C THR A 156 21.90 -2.01 7.87
N ILE A 157 21.27 -3.05 7.29
CA ILE A 157 21.78 -4.43 7.28
C ILE A 157 22.67 -4.67 6.06
N ASN A 158 22.30 -4.16 4.87
CA ASN A 158 23.14 -4.26 3.67
C ASN A 158 23.91 -2.96 3.37
N ARG A 159 24.65 -2.42 4.35
CA ARG A 159 25.62 -1.36 4.01
C ARG A 159 26.70 -1.94 3.10
N ARG A 160 26.94 -1.29 1.96
CA ARG A 160 28.18 -1.49 1.18
C ARG A 160 29.35 -1.42 2.17
N THR A 161 30.08 -2.51 2.32
CA THR A 161 31.42 -2.43 2.90
C THR A 161 32.26 -1.66 1.89
N ASN A 162 32.57 -0.39 2.18
CA ASN A 162 33.58 0.34 1.44
C ASN A 162 34.93 -0.36 1.68
N LEU A 163 35.26 -1.35 0.85
CA LEU A 163 36.65 -1.72 0.61
C LEU A 163 37.23 -0.60 -0.26
N GLY A 164 37.83 0.39 0.39
CA GLY A 164 38.61 1.42 -0.30
C GLY A 164 39.82 0.80 -1.02
N PRO A 165 40.29 1.41 -2.11
CA PRO A 165 41.49 0.94 -2.80
C PRO A 165 42.74 1.22 -1.93
N THR A 166 43.66 0.25 -1.91
CA THR A 166 45.00 0.31 -1.31
C THR A 166 45.88 1.39 -1.92
#